data_AF-A0AA39Q894-F1
#
_entry.id   AF-A0AA39Q894-F1
#
_cell.length_a   1.000
_cell.length_b   1.000
_cell.length_c   1.000
_cell.angle_alpha   90.00
_cell.angle_beta   90.00
_cell.angle_gamma   90.00
#
_symmetry.space_group_name_H-M   'P 1'
#
loop_
_entity.id
_entity.type
_entity.pdbx_description
1 polymer ?
#
loop_
_entity_poly.entity_id
_entity_poly.type
_entity_poly.pdbx_seq_one_letter_code
_entity_poly.pdbx_strand_id
1 'polypeptide(L)'
;MLLSFLLQFIPLVSAAVLYRRQQVNENPTVGGDPYNGWQTLPQVTDATLYPDWTVDQKSGAKIPVYQTKGLENSYIKRAVIVLSGKNRDCWYYWNVMNNALYNASYHDPEIRREDISIIGPCFFAEADRNSGAITDDILQWRTTTWIDGKANVSPSYHKVSSFDVLDALVSYYMNTTTFPNLKAVVVGGHSAGGQMAQRYAMLRKTTEDEDRLHFWVANPGSLCWLTEGRPRPDNSCSNADQYKYGLGDGFPAYATSETSRLGRNGLVSRYNGRNMHYAWGTVRFPFITDNGPGDTSCKAFTQGRTHLERGRNFVSMLEDLPGGIPTPTTVDWIEGVSHSNEDMMSSAAGIDKVASLDGPSHCCTN
;
A
#
# COMPACT_ATOMS: atom_id res chain seq x y z
N MET A 1 -55.26 1.88 57.84
CA MET A 1 -55.35 1.82 56.37
C MET A 1 -53.93 1.99 55.84
N LEU A 2 -53.44 0.98 55.12
CA LEU A 2 -52.05 0.85 54.65
C LEU A 2 -51.62 2.06 53.82
N LEU A 3 -50.36 2.51 53.96
CA LEU A 3 -49.64 3.09 52.83
C LEU A 3 -48.21 2.53 52.77
N SER A 4 -47.97 1.87 51.66
CA SER A 4 -46.83 1.01 51.36
C SER A 4 -45.60 1.79 50.92
N PHE A 5 -44.44 1.20 51.21
CA PHE A 5 -43.13 1.52 50.63
C PHE A 5 -43.15 1.46 49.09
N LEU A 6 -42.56 2.46 48.44
CA LEU A 6 -41.97 2.33 47.10
C LEU A 6 -40.75 3.25 47.01
N LEU A 7 -39.57 2.69 47.34
CA LEU A 7 -38.30 3.25 46.89
C LEU A 7 -38.16 2.88 45.40
N GLN A 8 -38.32 3.85 44.52
CA GLN A 8 -37.89 3.72 43.12
C GLN A 8 -36.38 3.95 43.05
N PHE A 9 -35.61 2.86 42.91
CA PHE A 9 -34.25 2.94 42.41
C PHE A 9 -34.30 3.33 40.93
N ILE A 10 -33.91 4.56 40.61
CA ILE A 10 -33.60 4.97 39.25
C ILE A 10 -32.18 4.49 38.97
N PRO A 11 -31.93 3.58 38.01
CA PRO A 11 -30.57 3.31 37.58
C PRO A 11 -30.09 4.53 36.80
N LEU A 12 -29.13 5.26 37.37
CA LEU A 12 -28.29 6.20 36.63
C LEU A 12 -27.45 5.39 35.64
N VAL A 13 -28.01 5.13 34.46
CA VAL A 13 -27.23 4.71 33.30
C VAL A 13 -26.44 5.94 32.87
N SER A 14 -25.23 6.07 33.40
CA SER A 14 -24.27 7.04 32.90
C SER A 14 -23.85 6.56 31.51
N ALA A 15 -24.58 7.00 30.48
CA ALA A 15 -24.12 6.91 29.11
C ALA A 15 -22.90 7.82 29.00
N ALA A 16 -21.71 7.26 29.17
CA ALA A 16 -20.48 7.94 28.79
C ALA A 16 -20.55 8.16 27.28
N VAL A 17 -21.03 9.34 26.87
CA VAL A 17 -20.90 9.82 25.50
C VAL A 17 -19.40 10.02 25.29
N LEU A 18 -18.75 9.00 24.74
CA LEU A 18 -17.40 9.10 24.20
C LEU A 18 -17.47 10.11 23.05
N TYR A 19 -17.14 11.36 23.34
CA TYR A 19 -16.87 12.34 22.30
C TYR A 19 -15.65 11.86 21.51
N ARG A 20 -15.89 11.23 20.33
CA ARG A 20 -14.82 11.06 19.34
C ARG A 20 -14.41 12.46 18.91
N ARG A 21 -13.20 12.90 19.26
CA ARG A 21 -12.61 14.10 18.66
C ARG A 21 -12.00 13.70 17.33
N GLN A 22 -12.26 14.49 16.28
CA GLN A 22 -11.46 14.42 15.07
C GLN A 22 -10.02 14.77 15.46
N GLN A 23 -9.11 13.80 15.33
CA GLN A 23 -7.71 13.96 15.66
C GLN A 23 -6.92 13.96 14.35
N VAL A 24 -5.99 14.90 14.25
CA VAL A 24 -5.00 14.95 13.19
C VAL A 24 -3.64 15.02 13.88
N ASN A 25 -2.81 14.02 13.64
CA ASN A 25 -1.45 13.98 14.14
C ASN A 25 -0.55 14.76 13.19
N GLU A 26 0.21 15.72 13.73
CA GLU A 26 1.24 16.42 12.97
C GLU A 26 2.32 15.45 12.48
N ASN A 27 2.83 15.70 11.29
CA ASN A 27 3.95 14.93 10.76
C ASN A 27 5.23 15.29 11.51
N PRO A 28 6.03 14.31 11.93
CA PRO A 28 7.29 14.61 12.60
C PRO A 28 8.27 15.29 11.63
N THR A 29 8.95 16.32 12.13
CA THR A 29 10.06 16.95 11.41
C THR A 29 11.32 16.08 11.55
N VAL A 30 11.89 15.68 10.42
CA VAL A 30 13.07 14.80 10.35
C VAL A 30 14.17 15.50 9.57
N GLY A 31 15.41 15.40 10.04
CA GLY A 31 16.58 15.90 9.30
C GLY A 31 16.88 15.06 8.06
N GLY A 32 17.46 15.70 7.04
CA GLY A 32 17.73 15.10 5.74
C GLY A 32 16.63 15.38 4.72
N ASP A 33 16.70 14.69 3.58
CA ASP A 33 15.73 14.87 2.48
C ASP A 33 15.72 13.63 1.54
N PRO A 34 14.74 13.51 0.62
CA PRO A 34 14.62 12.37 -0.28
C PRO A 34 15.84 12.07 -1.17
N TYR A 35 16.71 13.05 -1.43
CA TYR A 35 17.87 12.96 -2.31
C TYR A 35 19.15 12.65 -1.53
N ASN A 36 19.39 13.36 -0.43
CA ASN A 36 20.58 13.16 0.40
C ASN A 36 20.40 12.07 1.46
N GLY A 37 19.16 11.64 1.69
CA GLY A 37 18.79 10.62 2.65
C GLY A 37 18.33 11.22 3.97
N TRP A 38 17.52 10.44 4.69
CA TRP A 38 17.02 10.82 6.01
C TRP A 38 18.06 10.53 7.10
N GLN A 39 18.03 11.32 8.18
CA GLN A 39 19.03 11.23 9.24
C GLN A 39 18.59 10.38 10.43
N THR A 40 17.27 10.24 10.66
CA THR A 40 16.75 9.50 11.81
C THR A 40 15.39 8.89 11.49
N LEU A 41 14.98 7.90 12.29
CA LEU A 41 13.61 7.41 12.38
C LEU A 41 12.88 8.18 13.49
N PRO A 42 11.89 9.03 13.18
CA PRO A 42 11.21 9.83 14.19
C PRO A 42 10.27 9.02 15.08
N GLN A 43 9.90 9.57 16.24
CA GLN A 43 8.70 9.10 16.94
C GLN A 43 7.46 9.57 16.19
N VAL A 44 6.44 8.71 16.13
CA VAL A 44 5.15 9.01 15.47
C VAL A 44 4.04 8.72 16.47
N THR A 45 3.15 9.69 16.65
CA THR A 45 1.98 9.53 17.52
C THR A 45 1.14 8.34 17.07
N ASP A 46 0.72 7.50 18.01
CA ASP A 46 -0.05 6.27 17.81
C ASP A 46 0.67 5.12 17.09
N ALA A 47 1.96 5.27 16.76
CA ALA A 47 2.78 4.17 16.23
C ALA A 47 3.80 3.68 17.26
N THR A 48 4.08 2.39 17.23
CA THR A 48 5.29 1.79 17.77
C THR A 48 6.31 1.64 16.64
N LEU A 49 7.50 2.21 16.81
CA LEU A 49 8.65 1.95 15.94
C LEU A 49 9.33 0.65 16.38
N TYR A 50 9.39 -0.32 15.46
CA TYR A 50 10.25 -1.50 15.59
C TYR A 50 11.45 -1.30 14.65
N PRO A 51 12.62 -0.88 15.14
CA PRO A 51 13.77 -0.57 14.28
C PRO A 51 14.38 -1.81 13.61
N ASP A 52 14.21 -2.98 14.23
CA ASP A 52 14.84 -4.25 13.86
C ASP A 52 13.80 -5.35 13.57
N TRP A 53 12.69 -5.03 12.89
CA TRP A 53 11.66 -6.03 12.59
C TRP A 53 12.23 -7.13 11.70
N THR A 54 12.19 -8.38 12.18
CA THR A 54 12.85 -9.51 11.53
C THR A 54 12.03 -10.00 10.32
N VAL A 55 12.62 -9.88 9.14
CA VAL A 55 12.07 -10.32 7.86
C VAL A 55 12.29 -11.82 7.65
N ASP A 56 13.48 -12.31 7.98
CA ASP A 56 13.81 -13.73 7.86
C ASP A 56 14.59 -14.19 9.09
N GLN A 57 13.99 -15.11 9.84
CA GLN A 57 14.56 -15.67 11.05
C GLN A 57 15.86 -16.45 10.79
N LYS A 58 16.04 -17.00 9.58
CA LYS A 58 17.24 -17.79 9.25
C LYS A 58 18.45 -16.91 8.99
N SER A 59 18.29 -15.87 8.18
CA SER A 59 19.37 -14.90 7.90
C SER A 59 19.50 -13.82 8.98
N GLY A 60 18.48 -13.63 9.81
CA GLY A 60 18.40 -12.51 10.74
C GLY A 60 18.18 -11.17 10.03
N ALA A 61 17.77 -11.18 8.76
CA ALA A 61 17.51 -9.97 7.99
C ALA A 61 16.38 -9.15 8.61
N LYS A 62 16.56 -7.83 8.66
CA LYS A 62 15.66 -6.93 9.39
C LYS A 62 15.46 -5.58 8.71
N ILE A 63 14.31 -4.97 9.00
CA ILE A 63 13.88 -3.68 8.47
C ILE A 63 13.15 -2.88 9.56
N PRO A 64 13.22 -1.53 9.56
CA PRO A 64 12.39 -0.73 10.42
C PRO A 64 10.93 -0.74 9.95
N VAL A 65 10.00 -0.82 10.89
CA VAL A 65 8.56 -0.67 10.62
C VAL A 65 7.90 0.22 11.67
N TYR A 66 6.91 1.01 11.26
CA TYR A 66 5.96 1.66 12.16
C TYR A 66 4.69 0.84 12.19
N GLN A 67 4.24 0.39 13.35
CA GLN A 67 2.99 -0.36 13.50
C GLN A 67 2.06 0.39 14.47
N THR A 68 0.74 0.26 14.31
CA THR A 68 -0.24 0.72 15.30
C THR A 68 0.17 0.32 16.71
N LYS A 69 0.18 1.31 17.62
CA LYS A 69 0.54 1.13 19.03
C LYS A 69 -0.61 0.48 19.80
N GLY A 70 -0.28 -0.42 20.73
CA GLY A 70 -1.26 -1.00 21.66
C GLY A 70 -2.24 -1.98 21.02
N LEU A 71 -1.79 -2.74 20.02
CA LEU A 71 -2.62 -3.74 19.34
C LEU A 71 -3.04 -4.87 20.29
N GLU A 72 -4.35 -5.12 20.32
CA GLU A 72 -4.92 -6.37 20.82
C GLU A 72 -5.21 -7.27 19.62
N ASN A 73 -4.30 -8.19 19.30
CA ASN A 73 -4.33 -8.94 18.03
C ASN A 73 -5.66 -9.70 17.79
N SER A 74 -6.35 -10.10 18.85
CA SER A 74 -7.65 -10.76 18.76
C SER A 74 -8.78 -9.84 18.28
N TYR A 75 -8.64 -8.51 18.35
CA TYR A 75 -9.62 -7.56 17.83
C TYR A 75 -9.40 -7.24 16.36
N ILE A 76 -8.20 -7.49 15.84
CA ILE A 76 -7.84 -7.08 14.48
C ILE A 76 -8.60 -7.90 13.45
N LYS A 77 -9.42 -7.19 12.67
CA LYS A 77 -10.20 -7.72 11.54
C LYS A 77 -9.62 -7.27 10.21
N ARG A 78 -8.84 -6.18 10.17
CA ARG A 78 -8.14 -5.73 8.98
C ARG A 78 -6.72 -5.28 9.28
N ALA A 79 -5.80 -5.62 8.40
CA ALA A 79 -4.44 -5.12 8.42
C ALA A 79 -4.12 -4.35 7.15
N VAL A 80 -3.44 -3.21 7.28
CA VAL A 80 -3.00 -2.36 6.16
C VAL A 80 -1.49 -2.26 6.19
N ILE A 81 -0.82 -2.81 5.18
CA ILE A 81 0.60 -2.61 4.90
C ILE A 81 0.69 -1.39 3.97
N VAL A 82 0.98 -0.23 4.55
CA VAL A 82 1.05 1.05 3.83
C VAL A 82 2.46 1.31 3.29
N LEU A 83 2.58 1.40 1.97
CA LEU A 83 3.84 1.58 1.26
C LEU A 83 4.09 3.06 0.97
N SER A 84 5.28 3.53 1.32
CA SER A 84 5.68 4.93 1.13
C SER A 84 5.90 5.30 -0.33
N GLY A 85 5.95 6.60 -0.59
CA GLY A 85 6.29 7.16 -1.89
C GLY A 85 7.78 7.09 -2.18
N LYS A 86 8.20 7.73 -3.28
CA LYS A 86 9.62 7.77 -3.71
C LYS A 86 10.55 8.35 -2.63
N ASN A 87 9.99 9.16 -1.74
CA ASN A 87 10.70 9.84 -0.67
C ASN A 87 11.15 8.93 0.46
N ARG A 88 10.65 7.68 0.54
CA ARG A 88 11.03 6.68 1.57
C ARG A 88 10.71 7.13 3.01
N ASP A 89 9.76 8.03 3.14
CA ASP A 89 9.20 8.58 4.38
C ASP A 89 8.08 7.68 4.92
N CYS A 90 8.43 6.44 5.30
CA CYS A 90 7.50 5.43 5.83
C CYS A 90 6.65 5.95 7.01
N TRP A 91 7.24 6.75 7.91
CA TRP A 91 6.53 7.35 9.04
C TRP A 91 5.44 8.32 8.59
N TYR A 92 5.69 9.10 7.53
CA TYR A 92 4.75 10.06 6.99
C TYR A 92 3.56 9.32 6.38
N TYR A 93 3.81 8.30 5.57
CA TYR A 93 2.74 7.49 4.97
C TYR A 93 1.92 6.73 6.02
N TRP A 94 2.56 6.23 7.07
CA TRP A 94 1.85 5.65 8.22
C TRP A 94 0.96 6.69 8.90
N ASN A 95 1.49 7.87 9.19
CA ASN A 95 0.75 8.94 9.88
C ASN A 95 -0.44 9.46 9.06
N VAL A 96 -0.25 9.64 7.75
CA VAL A 96 -1.32 10.02 6.83
C VAL A 96 -2.42 8.98 6.81
N MET A 97 -2.06 7.70 6.75
CA MET A 97 -3.05 6.61 6.79
C MET A 97 -3.81 6.59 8.12
N ASN A 98 -3.12 6.83 9.23
CA ASN A 98 -3.72 6.91 10.56
C ASN A 98 -4.67 8.13 10.69
N ASN A 99 -4.31 9.28 10.12
CA ASN A 99 -5.16 10.48 10.08
C ASN A 99 -6.41 10.25 9.21
N ALA A 100 -6.27 9.57 8.08
CA ALA A 100 -7.41 9.16 7.26
C ALA A 100 -8.36 8.26 8.06
N LEU A 101 -7.83 7.28 8.80
CA LEU A 101 -8.61 6.40 9.67
C LEU A 101 -9.27 7.17 10.83
N TYR A 102 -8.60 8.16 11.44
CA TYR A 102 -9.21 9.05 12.42
C TYR A 102 -10.43 9.75 11.84
N ASN A 103 -10.26 10.39 10.68
CA ASN A 103 -11.32 11.11 9.99
C ASN A 103 -12.52 10.19 9.68
N ALA A 104 -12.26 9.01 9.13
CA ALA A 104 -13.29 8.02 8.84
C ALA A 104 -14.05 7.58 10.10
N SER A 105 -13.32 7.22 11.17
CA SER A 105 -13.93 6.80 12.44
C SER A 105 -14.70 7.91 13.15
N TYR A 106 -14.39 9.18 12.87
CA TYR A 106 -15.15 10.32 13.40
C TYR A 106 -16.50 10.46 12.68
N HIS A 107 -16.54 10.21 11.37
CA HIS A 107 -17.74 10.33 10.55
C HIS A 107 -18.61 9.07 10.54
N ASP A 108 -18.00 7.90 10.73
CA ASP A 108 -18.68 6.62 10.76
C ASP A 108 -18.36 5.87 12.08
N PRO A 109 -19.33 5.74 12.99
CA PRO A 109 -19.12 5.06 14.26
C PRO A 109 -18.92 3.54 14.12
N GLU A 110 -19.33 2.92 13.00
CA GLU A 110 -19.12 1.49 12.72
C GLU A 110 -17.64 1.20 12.44
N ILE A 111 -16.89 2.19 11.96
CA ILE A 111 -15.45 2.10 11.82
C ILE A 111 -14.80 2.22 13.20
N ARG A 112 -14.28 1.09 13.67
CA ARG A 112 -13.56 0.96 14.95
C ARG A 112 -12.06 0.86 14.68
N ARG A 113 -11.30 1.82 15.17
CA ARG A 113 -9.85 1.91 14.91
C ARG A 113 -9.09 0.72 15.50
N GLU A 114 -9.55 0.23 16.64
CA GLU A 114 -8.98 -0.93 17.34
C GLU A 114 -9.19 -2.25 16.59
N ASP A 115 -10.06 -2.29 15.58
CA ASP A 115 -10.24 -3.46 14.70
C ASP A 115 -9.23 -3.45 13.52
N ILE A 116 -8.40 -2.40 13.41
CA ILE A 116 -7.53 -2.13 12.25
C ILE A 116 -6.07 -1.94 12.69
N SER A 117 -5.17 -2.73 12.11
CA SER A 117 -3.73 -2.55 12.26
C SER A 117 -3.13 -1.90 11.02
N ILE A 118 -2.34 -0.84 11.17
CA ILE A 118 -1.56 -0.22 10.10
C ILE A 118 -0.08 -0.52 10.35
N ILE A 119 0.63 -1.01 9.34
CA ILE A 119 2.10 -1.15 9.38
C ILE A 119 2.74 -0.47 8.17
N GLY A 120 3.77 0.34 8.40
CA GLY A 120 4.52 1.08 7.40
C GLY A 120 5.98 0.62 7.38
N PRO A 121 6.38 -0.30 6.48
CA PRO A 121 7.78 -0.70 6.34
C PRO A 121 8.65 0.38 5.69
N CYS A 122 9.86 0.54 6.20
CA CYS A 122 10.81 1.56 5.76
C CYS A 122 11.81 1.02 4.74
N PHE A 123 11.44 1.03 3.46
CA PHE A 123 12.33 0.68 2.34
C PHE A 123 13.36 1.77 2.05
N PHE A 124 14.36 1.87 2.93
CA PHE A 124 15.43 2.84 2.80
C PHE A 124 16.44 2.50 1.69
N ALA A 125 17.14 3.53 1.27
CA ALA A 125 18.21 3.47 0.30
C ALA A 125 19.58 3.73 0.94
N GLU A 126 20.65 3.46 0.16
CA GLU A 126 22.04 3.74 0.55
C GLU A 126 22.24 5.18 1.07
N ALA A 127 21.50 6.15 0.52
CA ALA A 127 21.54 7.54 0.96
C ALA A 127 21.06 7.72 2.41
N ASP A 128 20.00 7.01 2.82
CA ASP A 128 19.45 7.12 4.18
C ASP A 128 20.40 6.48 5.20
N ARG A 129 21.07 5.38 4.84
CA ARG A 129 22.17 4.83 5.64
C ARG A 129 23.32 5.83 5.77
N ASN A 130 23.77 6.41 4.66
CA ASN A 130 24.89 7.36 4.67
C ASN A 130 24.57 8.62 5.48
N SER A 131 23.29 8.99 5.57
CA SER A 131 22.79 10.12 6.36
C SER A 131 22.48 9.76 7.82
N GLY A 132 22.46 8.48 8.19
CA GLY A 132 22.37 8.01 9.57
C GLY A 132 21.01 7.47 10.02
N ALA A 133 19.99 7.39 9.15
CA ALA A 133 18.68 6.83 9.53
C ALA A 133 18.74 5.33 9.87
N ILE A 134 19.68 4.60 9.28
CA ILE A 134 19.89 3.16 9.48
C ILE A 134 21.37 2.78 9.45
N THR A 135 21.67 1.59 9.95
CA THR A 135 23.01 0.98 10.00
C THR A 135 23.19 -0.11 8.93
N ASP A 136 24.42 -0.65 8.83
CA ASP A 136 24.78 -1.71 7.87
C ASP A 136 24.02 -3.02 8.02
N ASP A 137 23.52 -3.30 9.22
CA ASP A 137 22.73 -4.49 9.57
C ASP A 137 21.24 -4.27 9.39
N ILE A 138 20.84 -3.30 8.58
CA ILE A 138 19.46 -3.09 8.15
C ILE A 138 19.37 -3.26 6.64
N LEU A 139 18.30 -3.89 6.16
CA LEU A 139 18.01 -4.01 4.74
C LEU A 139 17.87 -2.63 4.09
N GLN A 140 18.58 -2.44 2.98
CA GLN A 140 18.59 -1.19 2.21
C GLN A 140 18.65 -1.48 0.71
N TRP A 141 18.20 -0.55 -0.13
CA TRP A 141 18.17 -0.72 -1.59
C TRP A 141 18.93 0.37 -2.34
N ARG A 142 19.27 0.10 -3.59
CA ARG A 142 19.86 1.11 -4.46
C ARG A 142 18.77 2.06 -4.93
N THR A 143 18.81 3.33 -4.55
CA THR A 143 17.87 4.37 -5.02
C THR A 143 16.39 3.98 -4.85
N THR A 144 15.69 3.64 -5.93
CA THR A 144 14.29 3.21 -5.96
C THR A 144 14.13 1.74 -6.33
N THR A 145 15.18 0.92 -6.33
CA THR A 145 15.04 -0.49 -6.76
C THR A 145 14.15 -1.34 -5.84
N TRP A 146 13.83 -0.84 -4.64
CA TRP A 146 12.88 -1.45 -3.71
C TRP A 146 11.46 -1.53 -4.29
N ILE A 147 11.02 -0.59 -5.13
CA ILE A 147 9.70 -0.67 -5.78
C ILE A 147 9.63 -1.78 -6.85
N ASP A 148 10.77 -2.40 -7.19
CA ASP A 148 10.91 -3.33 -8.31
C ASP A 148 11.17 -4.77 -7.86
N GLY A 149 11.11 -5.06 -6.56
CA GLY A 149 11.39 -6.40 -6.04
C GLY A 149 12.85 -6.80 -6.21
N LYS A 150 13.78 -5.84 -6.30
CA LYS A 150 15.21 -6.13 -6.43
C LYS A 150 15.79 -6.55 -5.07
N ALA A 151 16.91 -7.26 -5.12
CA ALA A 151 17.67 -7.60 -3.93
C ALA A 151 18.19 -6.33 -3.24
N ASN A 152 18.25 -6.39 -1.92
CA ASN A 152 18.87 -5.39 -1.08
C ASN A 152 20.39 -5.28 -1.36
N VAL A 153 20.98 -4.17 -0.91
CA VAL A 153 22.40 -3.84 -1.00
C VAL A 153 23.01 -3.60 0.39
N SER A 154 22.39 -4.13 1.45
CA SER A 154 23.00 -4.17 2.78
C SER A 154 24.28 -5.01 2.73
N PRO A 155 25.38 -4.56 3.36
CA PRO A 155 26.58 -5.38 3.50
C PRO A 155 26.36 -6.62 4.36
N SER A 156 25.35 -6.60 5.24
CA SER A 156 25.06 -7.68 6.19
C SER A 156 24.20 -8.80 5.62
N TYR A 157 23.40 -8.53 4.59
CA TYR A 157 22.44 -9.50 4.05
C TYR A 157 22.51 -9.60 2.53
N HIS A 158 22.78 -10.81 2.04
CA HIS A 158 22.74 -11.07 0.60
C HIS A 158 21.37 -11.63 0.18
N LYS A 159 20.88 -11.15 -0.97
CA LYS A 159 19.75 -11.74 -1.74
C LYS A 159 18.34 -11.57 -1.18
N VAL A 160 18.12 -10.84 -0.09
CA VAL A 160 16.75 -10.51 0.36
C VAL A 160 16.14 -9.46 -0.58
N SER A 161 15.04 -9.81 -1.25
CA SER A 161 14.24 -8.92 -2.08
C SER A 161 13.37 -7.99 -1.22
N SER A 162 13.03 -6.82 -1.74
CA SER A 162 11.98 -6.00 -1.12
C SER A 162 10.60 -6.70 -1.13
N PHE A 163 10.38 -7.64 -2.04
CA PHE A 163 9.16 -8.45 -2.07
C PHE A 163 9.19 -9.60 -1.05
N ASP A 164 10.38 -10.07 -0.64
CA ASP A 164 10.48 -11.01 0.50
C ASP A 164 10.03 -10.33 1.81
N VAL A 165 10.31 -9.03 1.96
CA VAL A 165 9.79 -8.22 3.08
C VAL A 165 8.27 -8.19 3.08
N LEU A 166 7.66 -7.96 1.91
CA LEU A 166 6.20 -7.96 1.79
C LEU A 166 5.60 -9.35 2.04
N ASP A 167 6.23 -10.42 1.56
CA ASP A 167 5.82 -11.80 1.89
C ASP A 167 5.86 -12.06 3.39
N ALA A 168 6.89 -11.60 4.10
CA ALA A 168 7.01 -11.74 5.55
C ALA A 168 5.90 -10.97 6.29
N LEU A 169 5.61 -9.73 5.88
CA LEU A 169 4.57 -8.90 6.51
C LEU A 169 3.15 -9.45 6.24
N VAL A 170 2.89 -9.93 5.02
CA VAL A 170 1.63 -10.60 4.69
C VAL A 170 1.48 -11.86 5.52
N SER A 171 2.53 -12.69 5.62
CA SER A 171 2.51 -13.92 6.41
C SER A 171 2.32 -13.65 7.91
N TYR A 172 2.91 -12.56 8.43
CA TYR A 172 2.72 -12.13 9.81
C TYR A 172 1.24 -11.87 10.13
N TYR A 173 0.53 -11.12 9.28
CA TYR A 173 -0.89 -10.89 9.50
C TYR A 173 -1.76 -12.12 9.20
N MET A 174 -1.49 -12.85 8.12
CA MET A 174 -2.29 -14.02 7.75
C MET A 174 -2.20 -15.18 8.75
N ASN A 175 -1.29 -15.14 9.73
CA ASN A 175 -1.22 -16.10 10.82
C ASN A 175 -2.46 -16.03 11.73
N THR A 176 -3.40 -16.94 11.52
CA THR A 176 -4.67 -17.04 12.27
C THR A 176 -4.50 -17.41 13.75
N THR A 177 -3.34 -17.94 14.15
CA THR A 177 -3.05 -18.13 15.58
C THR A 177 -2.76 -16.79 16.26
N THR A 178 -2.10 -15.88 15.55
CA THR A 178 -1.79 -14.52 16.05
C THR A 178 -2.98 -13.59 15.88
N PHE A 179 -3.64 -13.62 14.72
CA PHE A 179 -4.76 -12.74 14.36
C PHE A 179 -6.01 -13.58 14.01
N PRO A 180 -6.71 -14.15 15.02
CA PRO A 180 -7.78 -15.12 14.80
C PRO A 180 -9.04 -14.55 14.12
N ASN A 181 -9.24 -13.24 14.18
CA ASN A 181 -10.42 -12.57 13.61
C ASN A 181 -10.12 -11.79 12.31
N LEU A 182 -8.91 -11.96 11.76
CA LEU A 182 -8.48 -11.22 10.57
C LEU A 182 -9.29 -11.63 9.33
N LYS A 183 -9.99 -10.67 8.74
CA LYS A 183 -10.76 -10.83 7.50
C LYS A 183 -9.99 -10.42 6.26
N ALA A 184 -9.14 -9.40 6.34
CA ALA A 184 -8.45 -8.88 5.17
C ALA A 184 -7.07 -8.29 5.49
N VAL A 185 -6.13 -8.48 4.57
CA VAL A 185 -4.85 -7.76 4.50
C VAL A 185 -4.86 -6.90 3.25
N VAL A 186 -4.50 -5.62 3.38
CA VAL A 186 -4.35 -4.70 2.26
C VAL A 186 -2.90 -4.31 2.15
N VAL A 187 -2.27 -4.58 1.00
CA VAL A 187 -0.95 -4.02 0.65
C VAL A 187 -1.20 -2.88 -0.31
N GLY A 188 -0.86 -1.65 0.09
CA GLY A 188 -1.22 -0.51 -0.75
C GLY A 188 -0.40 0.74 -0.52
N GLY A 189 -0.40 1.61 -1.51
CA GLY A 189 0.32 2.87 -1.43
C GLY A 189 0.02 3.81 -2.59
N HIS A 190 0.52 5.03 -2.45
CA HIS A 190 0.41 6.10 -3.44
C HIS A 190 1.75 6.30 -4.17
N SER A 191 1.69 6.70 -5.44
CA SER A 191 2.88 7.02 -6.24
C SER A 191 3.83 5.82 -6.36
N ALA A 192 5.07 5.92 -5.87
CA ALA A 192 6.03 4.81 -5.84
C ALA A 192 5.51 3.60 -5.03
N GLY A 193 4.77 3.82 -3.94
CA GLY A 193 4.13 2.76 -3.17
C GLY A 193 3.06 2.02 -3.97
N GLY A 194 2.30 2.74 -4.81
CA GLY A 194 1.35 2.14 -5.74
C GLY A 194 2.04 1.29 -6.81
N GLN A 195 3.18 1.77 -7.34
CA GLN A 195 4.01 0.97 -8.26
C GLN A 195 4.48 -0.33 -7.60
N MET A 196 4.96 -0.24 -6.35
CA MET A 196 5.43 -1.41 -5.60
C MET A 196 4.31 -2.40 -5.35
N ALA A 197 3.14 -1.93 -4.89
CA ALA A 197 1.98 -2.79 -4.64
C ALA A 197 1.57 -3.55 -5.92
N GLN A 198 1.51 -2.84 -7.06
CA GLN A 198 1.15 -3.46 -8.35
C GLN A 198 2.19 -4.50 -8.80
N ARG A 199 3.48 -4.18 -8.70
CA ARG A 199 4.57 -5.08 -9.11
C ARG A 199 4.70 -6.29 -8.19
N TYR A 200 4.47 -6.10 -6.89
CA TYR A 200 4.41 -7.19 -5.93
C TYR A 200 3.22 -8.12 -6.24
N ALA A 201 2.04 -7.57 -6.48
CA ALA A 201 0.87 -8.34 -6.92
C ALA A 201 1.14 -9.09 -8.23
N MET A 202 1.92 -8.53 -9.15
CA MET A 202 2.29 -9.21 -10.39
C MET A 202 3.16 -10.44 -10.17
N LEU A 203 4.16 -10.32 -9.29
CA LEU A 203 5.25 -11.29 -9.21
C LEU A 203 5.16 -12.28 -8.06
N ARG A 204 4.46 -11.95 -6.97
CA ARG A 204 4.40 -12.83 -5.80
C ARG A 204 3.70 -14.15 -6.10
N LYS A 205 4.04 -15.17 -5.32
CA LYS A 205 3.35 -16.46 -5.35
C LYS A 205 1.98 -16.34 -4.71
N THR A 206 1.04 -17.14 -5.18
CA THR A 206 -0.25 -17.34 -4.51
C THR A 206 -0.01 -18.16 -3.24
N THR A 207 -0.61 -17.73 -2.14
CA THR A 207 -0.57 -18.45 -0.86
C THR A 207 -1.96 -19.00 -0.52
N GLU A 208 -2.05 -19.76 0.57
CA GLU A 208 -3.33 -20.02 1.21
C GLU A 208 -3.99 -18.67 1.60
N ASP A 209 -5.31 -18.60 1.54
CA ASP A 209 -6.13 -17.41 1.83
C ASP A 209 -5.83 -16.16 0.97
N GLU A 210 -5.45 -16.36 -0.29
CA GLU A 210 -5.23 -15.27 -1.27
C GLU A 210 -6.47 -14.37 -1.44
N ASP A 211 -7.67 -14.91 -1.22
CA ASP A 211 -8.95 -14.20 -1.28
C ASP A 211 -9.08 -13.09 -0.23
N ARG A 212 -8.35 -13.18 0.89
CA ARG A 212 -8.28 -12.15 1.93
C ARG A 212 -7.23 -11.08 1.65
N LEU A 213 -6.41 -11.21 0.60
CA LEU A 213 -5.35 -10.27 0.28
C LEU A 213 -5.78 -9.32 -0.84
N HIS A 214 -5.64 -8.02 -0.56
CA HIS A 214 -6.03 -6.93 -1.44
C HIS A 214 -4.83 -6.04 -1.77
N PHE A 215 -4.82 -5.50 -2.99
CA PHE A 215 -3.78 -4.60 -3.46
C PHE A 215 -4.36 -3.25 -3.85
N TRP A 216 -4.02 -2.19 -3.11
CA TRP A 216 -4.47 -0.83 -3.41
C TRP A 216 -3.37 -0.03 -4.11
N VAL A 217 -3.65 0.39 -5.34
CA VAL A 217 -2.69 0.99 -6.27
C VAL A 217 -3.17 2.40 -6.61
N ALA A 218 -2.64 3.40 -5.91
CA ALA A 218 -3.03 4.80 -6.07
C ALA A 218 -1.99 5.61 -6.86
N ASN A 219 -2.41 6.26 -7.95
CA ASN A 219 -1.59 7.15 -8.79
C ASN A 219 -0.15 6.66 -9.09
N PRO A 220 0.07 5.40 -9.52
CA PRO A 220 1.42 4.91 -9.78
C PRO A 220 2.14 5.70 -10.89
N GLY A 221 3.43 5.96 -10.67
CA GLY A 221 4.32 6.62 -11.62
C GLY A 221 4.48 5.88 -12.95
N SER A 222 4.40 4.55 -12.95
CA SER A 222 4.40 3.69 -14.15
C SER A 222 3.84 2.32 -13.77
N LEU A 223 3.29 1.58 -14.74
CA LEU A 223 2.67 0.28 -14.48
C LEU A 223 3.43 -0.85 -15.20
N CYS A 224 3.35 -2.05 -14.65
CA CYS A 224 3.70 -3.28 -15.34
C CYS A 224 2.49 -3.72 -16.20
N TRP A 225 2.65 -3.72 -17.52
CA TRP A 225 1.58 -4.02 -18.47
C TRP A 225 1.39 -5.52 -18.68
N LEU A 226 0.12 -5.93 -18.78
CA LEU A 226 -0.28 -7.34 -18.97
C LEU A 226 -0.07 -7.81 -20.42
N THR A 227 -0.12 -6.88 -21.37
CA THR A 227 0.07 -7.12 -22.80
C THR A 227 1.38 -6.51 -23.29
N GLU A 228 1.82 -6.87 -24.50
CA GLU A 228 2.99 -6.24 -25.15
C GLU A 228 2.64 -4.90 -25.80
N GLY A 229 1.39 -4.77 -26.27
CA GLY A 229 0.88 -3.55 -26.89
C GLY A 229 0.96 -2.34 -25.97
N ARG A 230 1.23 -1.18 -26.55
CA ARG A 230 1.30 0.11 -25.84
C ARG A 230 0.46 1.15 -26.59
N PRO A 231 -0.23 2.05 -25.89
CA PRO A 231 -1.05 3.11 -26.50
C PRO A 231 -0.19 4.13 -27.27
N ARG A 232 1.08 4.30 -26.89
CA ARG A 232 2.05 5.19 -27.54
C ARG A 232 3.31 4.40 -27.91
N PRO A 233 3.27 3.51 -28.92
CA PRO A 233 4.46 2.74 -29.29
C PRO A 233 5.58 3.68 -29.75
N ASP A 234 6.81 3.37 -29.36
CA ASP A 234 8.00 4.15 -29.70
C ASP A 234 9.12 3.19 -30.14
N ASN A 235 9.37 3.16 -31.46
CA ASN A 235 10.39 2.29 -32.05
C ASN A 235 11.82 2.66 -31.63
N SER A 236 12.05 3.88 -31.12
CA SER A 236 13.34 4.29 -30.57
C SER A 236 13.57 3.78 -29.15
N CYS A 237 12.49 3.39 -28.44
CA CYS A 237 12.54 2.88 -27.09
C CYS A 237 12.61 1.34 -27.10
N SER A 238 13.83 0.80 -27.13
CA SER A 238 14.04 -0.64 -27.02
C SER A 238 13.57 -1.19 -25.66
N ASN A 239 13.12 -2.45 -25.69
CA ASN A 239 12.72 -3.23 -24.52
C ASN A 239 11.58 -2.59 -23.71
N ALA A 240 10.62 -1.92 -24.36
CA ALA A 240 9.44 -1.33 -23.70
C ALA A 240 8.59 -2.35 -22.91
N ASP A 241 8.76 -3.63 -23.24
CA ASP A 241 8.07 -4.75 -22.59
C ASP A 241 8.92 -5.49 -21.54
N GLN A 242 10.18 -5.11 -21.37
CA GLN A 242 11.01 -5.63 -20.29
C GLN A 242 10.47 -5.20 -18.92
N TYR A 243 10.60 -6.08 -17.92
CA TYR A 243 10.32 -5.74 -16.53
C TYR A 243 11.16 -4.52 -16.12
N LYS A 244 10.56 -3.45 -15.60
CA LYS A 244 9.31 -3.39 -14.83
C LYS A 244 8.07 -2.83 -15.54
N TYR A 245 8.15 -2.63 -16.85
CA TYR A 245 7.08 -1.98 -17.64
C TYR A 245 6.18 -2.99 -18.37
N GLY A 246 6.65 -4.22 -18.54
CA GLY A 246 5.89 -5.34 -19.09
C GLY A 246 6.36 -6.67 -18.50
N LEU A 247 6.06 -7.76 -19.23
CA LEU A 247 6.29 -9.14 -18.81
C LEU A 247 7.18 -9.92 -19.79
N GLY A 248 8.00 -9.24 -20.58
CA GLY A 248 8.91 -9.87 -21.55
C GLY A 248 10.05 -10.61 -20.86
N ASP A 249 10.95 -9.88 -20.20
CA ASP A 249 12.14 -10.42 -19.52
C ASP A 249 12.64 -9.50 -18.39
N GLY A 250 13.85 -9.75 -17.86
CA GLY A 250 14.52 -8.83 -16.92
C GLY A 250 13.98 -8.86 -15.47
N PHE A 251 13.19 -9.89 -15.14
CA PHE A 251 12.58 -10.09 -13.83
C PHE A 251 13.63 -10.15 -12.70
N PRO A 252 13.28 -9.68 -11.49
CA PRO A 252 14.16 -9.83 -10.32
C PRO A 252 14.32 -11.30 -9.95
N ALA A 253 15.43 -11.63 -9.27
CA ALA A 253 15.73 -12.97 -8.78
C ALA A 253 14.57 -13.59 -7.97
N TYR A 254 13.84 -12.74 -7.24
CA TYR A 254 12.61 -13.08 -6.51
C TYR A 254 11.61 -13.91 -7.33
N ALA A 255 11.42 -13.56 -8.61
CA ALA A 255 10.38 -14.13 -9.46
C ALA A 255 10.91 -15.06 -10.56
N THR A 256 12.23 -15.19 -10.73
CA THR A 256 12.83 -15.85 -11.91
C THR A 256 12.33 -17.28 -12.14
N SER A 257 12.16 -18.07 -11.07
CA SER A 257 11.66 -19.44 -11.20
C SER A 257 10.19 -19.47 -11.63
N GLU A 258 9.36 -18.61 -11.06
CA GLU A 258 7.94 -18.51 -11.37
C GLU A 258 7.70 -17.96 -12.78
N THR A 259 8.42 -16.91 -13.17
CA THR A 259 8.29 -16.29 -14.49
C THR A 259 8.70 -17.27 -15.59
N SER A 260 9.77 -18.06 -15.37
CA SER A 260 10.20 -19.10 -16.30
C SER A 260 9.18 -20.23 -16.44
N ARG A 261 8.49 -20.58 -15.35
CA ARG A 261 7.52 -21.67 -15.31
C ARG A 261 6.17 -21.30 -15.92
N LEU A 262 5.70 -20.08 -15.66
CA LEU A 262 4.36 -19.62 -16.03
C LEU A 262 4.31 -18.92 -17.38
N GLY A 263 5.40 -18.25 -17.75
CA GLY A 263 5.40 -17.24 -18.81
C GLY A 263 4.40 -16.10 -18.55
N ARG A 264 4.24 -15.23 -19.55
CA ARG A 264 3.29 -14.12 -19.51
C ARG A 264 1.87 -14.56 -19.18
N ASN A 265 1.34 -15.56 -19.90
CA ASN A 265 -0.06 -15.97 -19.76
C ASN A 265 -0.39 -16.49 -18.35
N GLY A 266 0.51 -17.28 -17.75
CA GLY A 266 0.30 -17.76 -16.39
C GLY A 266 0.42 -16.65 -15.33
N LEU A 267 1.31 -15.67 -15.54
CA LEU A 267 1.40 -14.49 -14.67
C LEU A 267 0.13 -13.63 -14.76
N VAL A 268 -0.34 -13.33 -15.98
CA VAL A 268 -1.57 -12.54 -16.20
C VAL A 268 -2.79 -13.27 -15.63
N SER A 269 -2.93 -14.57 -15.85
CA SER A 269 -4.02 -15.37 -15.27
C SER A 269 -4.01 -15.31 -13.74
N ARG A 270 -2.83 -15.45 -13.11
CA ARG A 270 -2.69 -15.29 -11.65
C ARG A 270 -3.01 -13.88 -11.19
N TYR A 271 -2.56 -12.87 -11.93
CA TYR A 271 -2.78 -11.47 -11.59
C TYR A 271 -4.27 -11.11 -11.62
N ASN A 272 -4.97 -11.53 -12.67
CA ASN A 272 -6.41 -11.27 -12.85
C ASN A 272 -7.29 -11.96 -11.79
N GLY A 273 -6.78 -12.99 -11.12
CA GLY A 273 -7.48 -13.64 -10.01
C GLY A 273 -7.37 -12.93 -8.66
N ARG A 274 -6.67 -11.79 -8.56
CA ARG A 274 -6.41 -11.08 -7.30
C ARG A 274 -7.36 -9.92 -7.09
N ASN A 275 -7.58 -9.58 -5.82
CA ASN A 275 -8.31 -8.37 -5.44
C ASN A 275 -7.47 -7.12 -5.70
N MET A 276 -7.58 -6.55 -6.89
CA MET A 276 -6.86 -5.35 -7.32
C MET A 276 -7.76 -4.12 -7.19
N HIS A 277 -7.27 -3.04 -6.59
CA HIS A 277 -8.03 -1.81 -6.43
C HIS A 277 -7.20 -0.64 -6.93
N TYR A 278 -7.52 -0.16 -8.14
CA TYR A 278 -6.84 1.00 -8.72
C TYR A 278 -7.58 2.26 -8.35
N ALA A 279 -6.84 3.27 -7.90
CA ALA A 279 -7.38 4.58 -7.57
C ALA A 279 -6.60 5.67 -8.29
N TRP A 280 -7.33 6.60 -8.92
CA TRP A 280 -6.77 7.64 -9.76
C TRP A 280 -7.35 9.00 -9.39
N GLY A 281 -6.48 9.94 -9.02
CA GLY A 281 -6.85 11.34 -8.84
C GLY A 281 -7.24 11.97 -10.18
N THR A 282 -8.40 12.61 -10.23
CA THR A 282 -8.95 13.21 -11.46
C THR A 282 -9.24 14.71 -11.32
N VAL A 283 -9.56 15.30 -12.46
CA VAL A 283 -9.63 16.74 -12.64
C VAL A 283 -10.80 17.35 -11.86
N ARG A 284 -10.53 18.36 -11.03
CA ARG A 284 -11.51 19.43 -10.74
C ARG A 284 -11.08 20.70 -11.46
N PHE A 285 -11.76 20.98 -12.57
CA PHE A 285 -11.42 22.09 -13.44
C PHE A 285 -11.60 23.44 -12.71
N PRO A 286 -10.69 24.42 -12.90
CA PRO A 286 -9.47 24.39 -13.71
C PRO A 286 -8.18 24.06 -12.95
N PHE A 287 -8.22 23.68 -11.67
CA PHE A 287 -7.04 23.82 -10.79
C PHE A 287 -6.40 22.52 -10.29
N ILE A 288 -7.10 21.39 -10.24
CA ILE A 288 -6.59 20.20 -9.56
C ILE A 288 -6.60 19.01 -10.51
N THR A 289 -5.41 18.53 -10.89
CA THR A 289 -5.23 17.34 -11.75
C THR A 289 -3.93 16.62 -11.41
N ASP A 290 -3.92 15.29 -11.34
CA ASP A 290 -2.67 14.51 -11.31
C ASP A 290 -2.04 14.34 -12.71
N ASN A 291 -1.65 15.47 -13.30
CA ASN A 291 -0.99 15.53 -14.60
C ASN A 291 0.55 15.51 -14.50
N GLY A 292 1.10 15.16 -13.33
CA GLY A 292 2.55 15.04 -13.14
C GLY A 292 3.16 13.95 -14.04
N PRO A 293 4.43 14.11 -14.47
CA PRO A 293 5.05 13.19 -15.43
C PRO A 293 5.45 11.84 -14.83
N GLY A 294 5.54 11.72 -13.50
CA GLY A 294 5.93 10.49 -12.82
C GLY A 294 7.27 9.94 -13.27
N ASP A 295 7.26 8.73 -13.82
CA ASP A 295 8.41 8.11 -14.48
C ASP A 295 8.61 8.70 -15.89
N THR A 296 9.75 9.34 -16.12
CA THR A 296 10.08 10.01 -17.40
C THR A 296 10.93 9.14 -18.32
N SER A 297 11.09 7.85 -18.05
CA SER A 297 11.79 6.94 -18.97
C SER A 297 10.99 6.75 -20.27
N CYS A 298 11.68 6.47 -21.38
CA CYS A 298 10.99 6.21 -22.65
C CYS A 298 9.95 5.07 -22.52
N LYS A 299 10.26 4.04 -21.71
CA LYS A 299 9.40 2.89 -21.48
C LYS A 299 8.10 3.31 -20.78
N ALA A 300 8.17 4.19 -19.78
CA ALA A 300 6.99 4.75 -19.14
C ALA A 300 6.19 5.68 -20.07
N PHE A 301 6.86 6.43 -20.96
CA PHE A 301 6.17 7.28 -21.94
C PHE A 301 5.33 6.48 -22.94
N THR A 302 5.70 5.24 -23.23
CA THR A 302 4.85 4.38 -24.08
C THR A 302 3.46 4.12 -23.49
N GLN A 303 3.30 4.32 -22.18
CA GLN A 303 2.06 4.12 -21.43
C GLN A 303 1.21 5.40 -21.35
N GLY A 304 1.80 6.58 -21.57
CA GLY A 304 1.20 7.89 -21.31
C GLY A 304 2.22 8.89 -20.74
N ARG A 305 1.93 10.19 -20.83
CA ARG A 305 2.80 11.29 -20.42
C ARG A 305 2.57 11.75 -18.99
N THR A 306 1.40 11.46 -18.41
CA THR A 306 1.04 11.85 -17.05
C THR A 306 0.53 10.65 -16.24
N HIS A 307 0.47 10.77 -14.91
CA HIS A 307 -0.14 9.74 -14.05
C HIS A 307 -1.57 9.40 -14.52
N LEU A 308 -2.43 10.42 -14.68
CA LEU A 308 -3.81 10.21 -15.10
C LEU A 308 -3.92 9.61 -16.51
N GLU A 309 -3.09 10.03 -17.47
CA GLU A 309 -3.10 9.44 -18.81
C GLU A 309 -2.68 7.97 -18.79
N ARG A 310 -1.64 7.62 -18.02
CA ARG A 310 -1.22 6.22 -17.83
C ARG A 310 -2.32 5.39 -17.20
N GLY A 311 -3.02 5.93 -16.20
CA GLY A 311 -4.14 5.26 -15.57
C GLY A 311 -5.28 4.96 -16.54
N ARG A 312 -5.71 5.96 -17.32
CA ARG A 312 -6.74 5.78 -18.36
C ARG A 312 -6.35 4.73 -19.39
N ASN A 313 -5.12 4.78 -19.87
CA ASN A 313 -4.65 3.81 -20.86
C ASN A 313 -4.51 2.40 -20.29
N PHE A 314 -4.10 2.27 -19.03
CA PHE A 314 -4.01 0.96 -18.37
C PHE A 314 -5.39 0.37 -18.12
N VAL A 315 -6.35 1.18 -17.67
CA VAL A 315 -7.75 0.74 -17.49
C VAL A 315 -8.37 0.33 -18.83
N SER A 316 -8.15 1.10 -19.89
CA SER A 316 -8.56 0.71 -21.25
C SER A 316 -7.94 -0.63 -21.68
N MET A 317 -6.67 -0.90 -21.35
CA MET A 317 -6.06 -2.21 -21.59
C MET A 317 -6.74 -3.33 -20.80
N LEU A 318 -7.18 -3.08 -19.57
CA LEU A 318 -7.96 -4.06 -18.79
C LEU A 318 -9.34 -4.31 -19.40
N GLU A 319 -10.02 -3.27 -19.86
CA GLU A 319 -11.31 -3.37 -20.55
C GLU A 319 -11.22 -4.19 -21.85
N ASP A 320 -10.09 -4.08 -22.56
CA ASP A 320 -9.80 -4.82 -23.80
C ASP A 320 -9.36 -6.28 -23.57
N LEU A 321 -9.13 -6.72 -22.33
CA LEU A 321 -8.80 -8.11 -22.05
C LEU A 321 -9.98 -9.04 -22.37
N PRO A 322 -9.73 -10.32 -22.71
CA PRO A 322 -10.79 -11.31 -22.79
C PRO A 322 -11.54 -11.41 -21.45
N GLY A 323 -12.83 -11.07 -21.45
CA GLY A 323 -13.66 -11.01 -20.23
C GLY A 323 -13.72 -9.63 -19.56
N GLY A 324 -13.06 -8.61 -20.12
CA GLY A 324 -13.01 -7.25 -19.61
C GLY A 324 -12.18 -7.12 -18.33
N ILE A 325 -12.47 -6.06 -17.56
CA ILE A 325 -11.85 -5.85 -16.25
C ILE A 325 -12.13 -7.08 -15.37
N PRO A 326 -11.09 -7.73 -14.80
CA PRO A 326 -11.30 -8.92 -13.99
C PRO A 326 -12.26 -8.67 -12.82
N THR A 327 -13.18 -9.58 -12.54
CA THR A 327 -14.23 -9.43 -11.52
C THR A 327 -13.73 -8.94 -10.14
N PRO A 328 -12.61 -9.41 -9.57
CA PRO A 328 -12.13 -8.93 -8.27
C PRO A 328 -11.42 -7.56 -8.34
N THR A 329 -11.36 -6.93 -9.52
CA THR A 329 -10.70 -5.64 -9.74
C THR A 329 -11.68 -4.47 -9.66
N THR A 330 -11.35 -3.43 -8.90
CA THR A 330 -12.07 -2.15 -8.88
C THR A 330 -11.23 -1.02 -9.46
N VAL A 331 -11.91 -0.02 -10.04
CA VAL A 331 -11.29 1.20 -10.57
C VAL A 331 -12.05 2.41 -10.04
N ASP A 332 -11.36 3.23 -9.25
CA ASP A 332 -11.90 4.41 -8.59
C ASP A 332 -11.29 5.68 -9.19
N TRP A 333 -12.13 6.55 -9.74
CA TRP A 333 -11.75 7.88 -10.26
C TRP A 333 -12.13 8.95 -9.23
N ILE A 334 -11.15 9.46 -8.50
CA ILE A 334 -11.38 10.35 -7.35
C ILE A 334 -11.32 11.81 -7.82
N GLU A 335 -12.46 12.47 -7.91
CA GLU A 335 -12.56 13.86 -8.35
C GLU A 335 -11.87 14.84 -7.40
N GLY A 336 -11.15 15.80 -7.96
CA GLY A 336 -10.56 16.91 -7.20
C GLY A 336 -9.35 16.51 -6.36
N VAL A 337 -8.76 15.35 -6.64
CA VAL A 337 -7.53 14.87 -6.00
C VAL A 337 -6.40 14.81 -7.03
N SER A 338 -5.26 15.41 -6.68
CA SER A 338 -4.04 15.41 -7.50
C SER A 338 -3.07 14.32 -7.03
N HIS A 339 -1.77 14.51 -7.21
CA HIS A 339 -0.70 13.64 -6.72
C HIS A 339 -0.47 13.76 -5.19
N SER A 340 -1.54 13.68 -4.42
CA SER A 340 -1.57 13.89 -2.96
C SER A 340 -1.88 12.59 -2.25
N ASN A 341 -0.94 12.09 -1.45
CA ASN A 341 -1.17 10.89 -0.65
C ASN A 341 -2.24 11.13 0.44
N GLU A 342 -2.26 12.32 1.05
CA GLU A 342 -3.24 12.70 2.07
C GLU A 342 -4.66 12.63 1.53
N ASP A 343 -4.91 13.25 0.39
CA ASP A 343 -6.24 13.28 -0.22
C ASP A 343 -6.64 11.91 -0.77
N MET A 344 -5.71 11.16 -1.38
CA MET A 344 -6.00 9.81 -1.88
C MET A 344 -6.37 8.84 -0.75
N MET A 345 -5.65 8.87 0.36
CA MET A 345 -5.92 7.98 1.51
C MET A 345 -7.18 8.39 2.28
N SER A 346 -7.49 9.69 2.37
CA SER A 346 -8.69 10.20 3.04
C SER A 346 -9.96 10.20 2.18
N SER A 347 -9.83 9.98 0.87
CA SER A 347 -10.98 9.80 -0.04
C SER A 347 -11.84 8.60 0.33
N ALA A 348 -13.10 8.58 -0.10
CA ALA A 348 -14.00 7.44 0.13
C ALA A 348 -13.39 6.11 -0.38
N ALA A 349 -12.78 6.10 -1.56
CA ALA A 349 -12.11 4.93 -2.11
C ALA A 349 -10.88 4.51 -1.29
N GLY A 350 -10.13 5.48 -0.74
CA GLY A 350 -9.02 5.20 0.19
C GLY A 350 -9.53 4.57 1.49
N ILE A 351 -10.53 5.19 2.13
CA ILE A 351 -11.13 4.71 3.37
C ILE A 351 -11.76 3.33 3.22
N ASP A 352 -12.39 3.02 2.09
CA ASP A 352 -12.92 1.67 1.82
C ASP A 352 -11.83 0.60 1.96
N LYS A 353 -10.59 0.86 1.50
CA LYS A 353 -9.48 -0.09 1.62
C LYS A 353 -8.85 -0.10 3.00
N VAL A 354 -8.99 0.98 3.77
CA VAL A 354 -8.44 1.07 5.13
C VAL A 354 -9.39 0.46 6.16
N ALA A 355 -10.70 0.66 5.99
CA ALA A 355 -11.66 0.49 7.07
C ALA A 355 -12.88 -0.39 6.75
N SER A 356 -13.26 -0.61 5.48
CA SER A 356 -14.43 -1.43 5.15
C SER A 356 -14.21 -2.91 5.51
N LEU A 357 -14.87 -3.42 6.55
CA LEU A 357 -14.67 -4.82 6.99
C LEU A 357 -15.43 -5.86 6.16
N ASP A 358 -16.35 -5.39 5.33
CA ASP A 358 -16.99 -6.17 4.28
C ASP A 358 -16.25 -5.85 2.98
N GLY A 359 -16.07 -6.85 2.10
CA GLY A 359 -15.39 -6.65 0.80
C GLY A 359 -15.98 -5.45 0.05
N PRO A 360 -15.26 -4.89 -0.95
CA PRO A 360 -15.61 -3.60 -1.57
C PRO A 360 -17.10 -3.52 -1.83
N SER A 361 -17.78 -2.71 -1.02
CA SER A 361 -19.21 -2.51 -1.19
C SER A 361 -19.38 -1.88 -2.56
N HIS A 362 -20.22 -2.49 -3.40
CA HIS A 362 -20.61 -1.93 -4.68
C HIS A 362 -21.20 -0.53 -4.44
N CYS A 363 -20.36 0.50 -4.55
CA CYS A 363 -20.78 1.88 -4.48
C CYS A 363 -20.32 2.60 -5.75
N CYS A 364 -21.32 3.24 -6.36
CA CYS A 364 -21.27 4.09 -7.54
C CYS A 364 -21.25 3.36 -8.89
N THR A 365 -22.38 2.71 -9.21
CA THR A 365 -22.93 2.87 -10.57
C THR A 365 -23.58 4.25 -10.64
N ASN A 366 -23.10 5.08 -11.55
CA ASN A 366 -23.90 6.07 -12.28
C ASN A 366 -23.23 6.34 -13.62
#